data_AF-A0A2N5I596-F1
#
_entry.id   AF-A0A2N5I596-F1
#
_cell.length_a   1.000
_cell.length_b   1.000
_cell.length_c   1.000
_cell.angle_alpha   90.00
_cell.angle_beta   90.00
_cell.angle_gamma   90.00
#
_symmetry.space_group_name_H-M   'P 1'
#
loop_
_entity.id
_entity.type
_entity.pdbx_description
1 polymer ?
#
loop_
_entity_poly.entity_id
_entity_poly.type
_entity_poly.pdbx_seq_one_letter_code
_entity_poly.pdbx_strand_id
1 'polypeptide(L)' 'MKVKVIFTFEGNSSVSHETEATDAAEVISSIQKNKYYKFSEQGSYYVVDTEKAAFFCVTELSE' A
#
# COMPACT_ATOMS: atom_id res chain seq x y z
N MET A 1 -4.49 -3.55 -13.66
CA MET A 1 -3.50 -2.49 -13.89
C MET A 1 -2.54 -2.53 -12.73
N LYS A 2 -1.27 -2.26 -12.98
CA LYS A 2 -0.26 -2.34 -11.93
C LYS A 2 -0.21 -1.03 -11.16
N VAL A 3 -0.25 -1.10 -9.85
CA VAL A 3 -0.09 0.07 -8.97
C VAL A 3 1.05 -0.16 -8.00
N LYS A 4 1.75 0.91 -7.62
CA LYS A 4 2.69 0.93 -6.52
C LYS A 4 2.05 1.58 -5.31
N VAL A 5 2.04 0.86 -4.19
CA VAL A 5 1.58 1.35 -2.89
C VAL A 5 2.81 1.67 -2.04
N ILE A 6 2.84 2.85 -1.44
CA ILE A 6 3.89 3.28 -0.52
C ILE A 6 3.25 3.74 0.78
N PHE A 7 3.69 3.19 1.91
CA PHE A 7 3.37 3.69 3.25
C PHE A 7 4.59 4.39 3.81
N THR A 8 4.41 5.62 4.29
CA THR A 8 5.48 6.40 4.94
C THR A 8 5.15 6.54 6.42
N PHE A 9 6.10 6.18 7.28
CA PHE A 9 6.00 6.29 8.73
C PHE A 9 6.86 7.43 9.26
N GLU A 10 6.70 7.75 10.53
CA GLU A 10 7.58 8.70 11.21
C GLU A 10 9.06 8.29 11.08
N GLY A 11 9.95 9.28 10.98
CA GLY A 11 11.37 9.06 10.76
C GLY A 11 11.77 8.76 9.31
N ASN A 12 10.91 9.07 8.33
CA ASN A 12 11.14 8.86 6.89
C ASN A 12 11.39 7.39 6.50
N SER A 13 10.95 6.46 7.33
CA SER A 13 10.93 5.05 6.96
C SER A 13 9.71 4.79 6.07
N SER A 14 9.89 4.00 5.01
CA SER A 14 8.80 3.68 4.08
C SER A 14 8.85 2.21 3.68
N VAL A 15 7.68 1.62 3.46
CA VAL A 15 7.53 0.33 2.81
C VAL A 15 6.74 0.52 1.53
N SER A 16 7.13 -0.18 0.47
CA SER A 16 6.40 -0.16 -0.79
C SER A 16 6.27 -1.54 -1.38
N HIS A 17 5.18 -1.79 -2.08
CA HIS A 17 5.05 -2.96 -2.94
C HIS A 17 4.27 -2.61 -4.20
N GLU A 18 4.37 -3.47 -5.20
CA GLU A 18 3.56 -3.40 -6.40
C GLU A 18 2.45 -4.44 -6.35
N THR A 19 1.28 -4.14 -6.89
CA THR A 19 0.16 -5.07 -6.96
C THR A 19 -0.75 -4.77 -8.14
N GLU A 20 -1.52 -5.77 -8.54
CA GLU A 20 -2.57 -5.59 -9.53
C GLU A 20 -3.83 -5.06 -8.85
N ALA A 21 -4.39 -4.01 -9.44
CA ALA A 21 -5.65 -3.41 -9.03
C ALA A 21 -6.55 -3.18 -10.25
N THR A 22 -7.86 -3.16 -10.03
CA THR A 22 -8.83 -2.72 -11.04
C THR A 22 -8.86 -1.20 -11.12
N ASP A 23 -8.77 -0.53 -9.97
CA ASP A 23 -8.82 0.92 -9.79
C ASP A 23 -7.93 1.34 -8.61
N ALA A 24 -7.16 2.42 -8.74
CA ALA A 24 -6.37 2.99 -7.65
C ALA A 24 -7.28 3.50 -6.52
N ALA A 25 -8.49 3.98 -6.83
CA ALA A 25 -9.46 4.42 -5.83
C ALA A 25 -9.96 3.26 -4.95
N GLU A 26 -10.09 2.04 -5.48
CA GLU A 26 -10.43 0.85 -4.70
C GLU A 26 -9.33 0.51 -3.69
N VAL A 27 -8.06 0.61 -4.10
CA VAL A 27 -6.91 0.39 -3.22
C VAL A 27 -6.88 1.42 -2.09
N ILE A 28 -7.07 2.70 -2.42
CA ILE A 28 -7.16 3.78 -1.44
C ILE A 28 -8.31 3.52 -0.45
N SER A 29 -9.50 3.18 -0.94
CA SER A 29 -10.66 2.90 -0.09
C SER A 29 -10.42 1.71 0.83
N SER A 30 -9.75 0.67 0.34
CA SER A 30 -9.38 -0.51 1.12
C SER A 30 -8.42 -0.16 2.26
N ILE A 31 -7.37 0.64 1.98
CA ILE A 31 -6.41 1.09 3.00
C ILE A 31 -7.10 1.94 4.07
N GLN A 32 -8.01 2.84 3.68
CA GLN A 32 -8.72 3.72 4.61
C GLN A 32 -9.74 2.99 5.51
N LYS A 33 -10.38 1.94 5.00
CA LYS A 33 -11.40 1.18 5.74
C LYS A 33 -10.82 0.18 6.73
N ASN A 34 -9.55 -0.20 6.55
CA ASN A 34 -8.93 -1.28 7.31
C ASN A 34 -7.74 -0.75 8.11
N LYS A 35 -7.74 -1.02 9.42
CA LYS A 35 -6.59 -0.78 10.30
C LYS A 35 -5.33 -1.52 9.84
N TYR A 36 -5.49 -2.68 9.20
CA TYR A 36 -4.37 -3.50 8.77
C TYR A 36 -4.44 -3.76 7.26
N TYR A 37 -3.39 -3.39 6.54
CA TYR A 37 -3.20 -3.70 5.14
C TYR A 37 -2.25 -4.89 5.00
N LYS A 38 -2.65 -5.89 4.22
CA LYS A 38 -1.88 -7.14 4.04
C LYS A 38 -1.38 -7.21 2.61
N PHE A 39 -0.12 -7.58 2.43
CA PHE A 39 0.45 -7.84 1.12
C PHE A 39 1.46 -8.99 1.19
N SER A 40 1.77 -9.57 0.04
CA SER A 40 2.82 -10.56 -0.08
C SER A 40 3.82 -10.15 -1.15
N GLU A 41 5.07 -10.48 -0.92
CA GLU A 41 6.18 -10.20 -1.84
C GLU A 41 7.19 -11.34 -1.74
N GLN A 42 7.57 -11.91 -2.89
CA GLN A 42 8.57 -13.00 -2.98
C GLN A 42 8.31 -14.18 -2.02
N GLY A 43 7.05 -14.55 -1.81
CA GLY A 43 6.65 -15.65 -0.91
C GLY A 43 6.61 -15.30 0.58
N SER A 44 6.96 -14.06 0.94
CA SER A 44 6.78 -13.52 2.29
C SER A 44 5.45 -12.80 2.43
N TYR A 45 4.87 -12.81 3.64
CA TYR A 45 3.59 -12.17 3.94
C TYR A 45 3.79 -11.06 4.98
N TYR A 46 3.29 -9.88 4.67
CA TYR A 46 3.48 -8.65 5.45
C TYR A 46 2.14 -8.07 5.87
N VAL A 47 2.16 -7.36 7.00
CA VAL A 47 1.02 -6.62 7.52
C VAL A 47 1.51 -5.23 7.92
N VAL A 48 0.83 -4.20 7.44
CA VAL A 48 1.05 -2.79 7.78
C VAL A 48 -0.12 -2.30 8.62
N ASP A 49 0.19 -1.70 9.77
CA ASP A 49 -0.76 -0.93 10.56
C ASP A 49 -0.95 0.45 9.89
N THR A 50 -2.09 0.63 9.23
CA THR A 50 -2.38 1.81 8.39
C THR A 50 -2.56 3.08 9.22
N GLU A 51 -2.95 2.95 10.50
CA GLU A 51 -3.13 4.07 11.42
C GLU A 51 -1.79 4.66 11.89
N LYS A 52 -0.69 3.91 11.75
CA LYS A 52 0.66 4.38 12.10
C LYS A 52 1.40 5.04 10.95
N ALA A 53 0.89 4.91 9.72
CA ALA A 53 1.46 5.60 8.58
C ALA A 53 1.14 7.10 8.69
N ALA A 54 2.15 7.95 8.52
CA ALA A 54 1.95 9.39 8.43
C ALA A 54 1.15 9.75 7.16
N PHE A 55 1.43 9.05 6.07
CA PHE A 55 0.63 9.06 4.84
C PHE A 55 0.90 7.80 4.02
N PHE A 56 0.04 7.54 3.04
CA PHE A 56 0.28 6.55 2.00
C PHE A 56 0.04 7.16 0.62
N CYS A 57 0.68 6.59 -0.39
CA CYS A 57 0.55 6.99 -1.78
C CYS A 57 0.27 5.74 -2.64
N VAL A 58 -0.69 5.85 -3.55
CA VAL A 58 -0.96 4.86 -4.58
C VAL A 58 -0.65 5.51 -5.92
N THR A 59 0.29 4.94 -6.66
CA THR A 59 0.71 5.41 -7.99
C THR A 59 0.34 4.37 -9.02
N GLU A 60 -0.43 4.76 -10.04
CA GLU A 60 -0.64 3.93 -11.22
C GLU A 60 0.67 3.82 -11.99
N LEU A 61 1.09 2.58 -12.25
CA LEU A 61 2.25 2.30 -13.07
C LEU A 61 1.74 2.13 -14.50
N SER A 62 2.06 3.10 -15.36
CA SER A 62 1.92 2.91 -16.80
C SER A 62 2.76 1.70 -17.21
N GLU A 63 2.18 0.80 -18.02
CA GLU A 63 2.96 -0.24 -18.70
C GLU A 63 4.08 0.38 -19.55
#